data_AF-A0A932CNE7-F1
#
_entry.id   AF-A0A932CNE7-F1
#
_cell.length_a   1.000
_cell.length_b   1.000
_cell.length_c   1.000
_cell.angle_alpha   90.00
_cell.angle_beta   90.00
_cell.angle_gamma   90.00
#
_symmetry.space_group_name_H-M   'P 1'
#
loop_
_entity.id
_entity.type
_entity.pdbx_description
1 polymer ?
#
loop_
_entity_poly.entity_id
_entity_poly.type
_entity_poly.pdbx_seq_one_letter_code
_entity_poly.pdbx_strand_id
1 'polypeptide(L)'
;MGLVLVLTWLLGQGVGWGAVGKEFVIVSFATEPALAYDPANQRFLMVYDGYRNLRVQGQLLNAEGNRVGANFPISSLVSDECCVRAKVVYDSVNRRFLVVWTQMDSIWGQLVNADGTLLGTNLAISTSVSLKGSPTAAYDPVSQSFLVVWTGDLVPAFGGHIYGRRMGADGSLLGDEIAIDKETGMQSRPRVDYDSVNQRFLVAYHDGDQISGRLVGADGSLVGAKFQIATSVEGPDAVVYDTAHGRFLVVWSTGDDYHVWGQLVNADGTPFLGKLRISTTAPPIDFSVAAAYDPARQRFLVVWLVWSTDPWKRGYYGQQVNPDGTLFLDRELLLPTTADTRYASALAYDAANQRFLMAWETYNGETTFRDIYGLLLAGLPLRPLALLSLNAESFRPGDPLNLDVRVLTPPHASPAGHWSFEAAAWLKTPLDPPADLLSLLNIGGPGHPVTLPPGSDLTYPLLHLPVIPPVPAGSYRFGIRLNHPITLEEMSLEEMPFEVISP
;
A
#
# COMPACT_ATOMS: atom_id res chain seq x y z
N MET A 1 19.07 6.25 25.72
CA MET A 1 18.77 6.61 24.32
C MET A 1 19.41 5.54 23.45
N GLY A 2 18.67 4.47 23.14
CA GLY A 2 19.17 3.33 22.38
C GLY A 2 19.07 3.62 20.88
N LEU A 3 20.12 3.31 20.14
CA LEU A 3 20.16 3.40 18.68
C LEU A 3 20.10 1.96 18.15
N VAL A 4 18.96 1.56 17.58
CA VAL A 4 18.84 0.26 16.91
C VAL A 4 19.52 0.38 15.55
N LEU A 5 20.57 -0.39 15.32
CA LEU A 5 21.30 -0.39 14.05
C LEU A 5 21.03 -1.71 13.33
N VAL A 6 20.06 -1.72 12.41
CA VAL A 6 19.74 -2.90 11.60
C VAL A 6 20.81 -3.06 10.52
N LEU A 7 21.68 -4.07 10.67
CA LEU A 7 22.67 -4.46 9.66
C LEU A 7 22.10 -5.63 8.83
N THR A 8 21.71 -5.35 7.59
CA THR A 8 21.39 -6.35 6.56
C THR A 8 22.52 -6.36 5.52
N TRP A 9 23.08 -7.53 5.17
CA TRP A 9 24.01 -7.64 4.03
C TRP A 9 23.63 -8.77 3.06
N LEU A 10 23.05 -8.33 1.95
CA LEU A 10 23.36 -8.59 0.53
C LEU A 10 24.12 -9.88 0.17
N LEU A 11 23.34 -10.89 -0.21
CA LEU A 11 23.58 -11.70 -1.41
C LEU A 11 22.30 -11.63 -2.24
N GLY A 12 22.31 -10.90 -3.37
CA GLY A 12 21.25 -10.88 -4.39
C GLY A 12 19.79 -10.72 -3.91
N GLN A 13 19.23 -9.51 -4.08
CA GLN A 13 17.86 -9.07 -3.75
C GLN A 13 17.68 -8.62 -2.28
N GLY A 14 17.23 -7.36 -2.11
CA GLY A 14 17.34 -6.58 -0.88
C GLY A 14 16.51 -7.06 0.30
N VAL A 15 16.99 -6.76 1.52
CA VAL A 15 16.25 -6.93 2.78
C VAL A 15 16.02 -5.55 3.39
N GLY A 16 15.05 -4.85 2.83
CA GLY A 16 14.02 -4.12 3.56
C GLY A 16 12.70 -4.75 3.11
N TRP A 17 11.63 -4.69 3.91
CA TRP A 17 10.38 -5.35 3.53
C TRP A 17 9.91 -4.97 2.13
N GLY A 18 9.24 -5.92 1.48
CA GLY A 18 8.05 -5.60 0.72
C GLY A 18 8.23 -4.80 -0.55
N ALA A 19 9.42 -4.38 -0.98
CA ALA A 19 9.64 -3.81 -2.30
C ALA A 19 10.42 -4.79 -3.17
N VAL A 20 9.89 -5.14 -4.34
CA VAL A 20 10.59 -5.98 -5.35
C VAL A 20 11.48 -5.12 -6.25
N GLY A 21 11.53 -3.81 -6.01
CA GLY A 21 12.27 -2.85 -6.82
C GLY A 21 12.66 -1.61 -6.01
N LYS A 22 13.37 -0.71 -6.67
CA LYS A 22 13.62 0.65 -6.17
C LYS A 22 12.43 1.53 -6.54
N GLU A 23 12.26 2.64 -5.83
CA GLU A 23 11.36 3.69 -6.32
C GLU A 23 11.81 4.16 -7.72
N PHE A 24 10.84 4.53 -8.55
CA PHE A 24 11.09 5.06 -9.88
C PHE A 24 10.11 6.17 -10.20
N VAL A 25 10.54 7.17 -10.98
CA VAL A 25 9.66 8.21 -11.49
C VAL A 25 8.75 7.59 -12.55
N ILE A 26 7.45 7.56 -12.29
CA ILE A 26 6.46 7.17 -13.29
C ILE A 26 6.21 8.34 -14.21
N VAL A 27 5.73 9.50 -13.75
CA VAL A 27 5.42 10.68 -14.60
C VAL A 27 5.83 11.96 -13.89
N SER A 28 6.47 12.89 -14.61
CA SER A 28 6.79 14.21 -14.06
C SER A 28 5.68 15.24 -14.31
N PHE A 29 5.57 16.23 -13.42
CA PHE A 29 4.55 17.29 -13.46
C PHE A 29 3.11 16.74 -13.46
N ALA A 30 2.82 15.88 -12.49
CA ALA A 30 1.56 15.15 -12.39
C ALA A 30 1.14 14.94 -10.92
N THR A 31 -0.17 14.86 -10.68
CA THR A 31 -0.77 14.75 -9.34
C THR A 31 -1.96 13.80 -9.32
N GLU A 32 -2.44 13.42 -8.14
CA GLU A 32 -3.64 12.61 -7.88
C GLU A 32 -3.65 11.27 -8.64
N PRO A 33 -2.62 10.40 -8.48
CA PRO A 33 -2.60 9.11 -9.14
C PRO A 33 -3.79 8.23 -8.71
N ALA A 34 -4.32 7.46 -9.66
CA ALA A 34 -5.15 6.29 -9.39
C ALA A 34 -4.74 5.14 -10.31
N LEU A 35 -4.84 3.90 -9.82
CA LEU A 35 -4.36 2.70 -10.50
C LEU A 35 -5.47 1.67 -10.63
N ALA A 36 -5.52 1.01 -11.78
CA ALA A 36 -6.27 -0.23 -11.96
C ALA A 36 -5.41 -1.25 -12.72
N TYR A 37 -5.49 -2.51 -12.31
CA TYR A 37 -4.76 -3.61 -12.94
C TYR A 37 -5.63 -4.33 -13.98
N ASP A 38 -5.06 -4.57 -15.16
CA ASP A 38 -5.61 -5.37 -16.25
C ASP A 38 -4.93 -6.75 -16.25
N PRO A 39 -5.54 -7.76 -15.60
CA PRO A 39 -4.99 -9.12 -15.54
C PRO A 39 -4.88 -9.80 -16.89
N ALA A 40 -5.68 -9.40 -17.89
CA ALA A 40 -5.67 -10.05 -19.20
C ALA A 40 -4.42 -9.69 -20.02
N ASN A 41 -3.89 -8.47 -19.83
CA ASN A 41 -2.67 -8.00 -20.50
C ASN A 41 -1.50 -7.78 -19.53
N GLN A 42 -1.65 -8.18 -18.26
CA GLN A 42 -0.64 -8.08 -17.20
C GLN A 42 0.00 -6.69 -17.09
N ARG A 43 -0.85 -5.67 -17.01
CA ARG A 43 -0.43 -4.26 -17.00
C ARG A 43 -1.36 -3.43 -16.13
N PHE A 44 -0.96 -2.20 -15.85
CA PHE A 44 -1.78 -1.23 -15.15
C PHE A 44 -2.17 -0.08 -16.08
N LEU A 45 -3.33 0.50 -15.83
CA LEU A 45 -3.61 1.87 -16.24
C LEU A 45 -3.43 2.77 -15.01
N MET A 46 -2.51 3.73 -15.13
CA MET A 46 -2.42 4.85 -14.20
C MET A 46 -3.15 6.04 -14.81
N VAL A 47 -4.07 6.63 -14.05
CA VAL A 47 -4.67 7.93 -14.38
C VAL A 47 -4.20 8.97 -13.38
N TYR A 48 -4.07 10.21 -13.85
CA TYR A 48 -3.56 11.31 -13.05
C TYR A 48 -3.94 12.66 -13.64
N ASP A 49 -3.74 13.70 -12.85
CA ASP A 49 -3.96 15.08 -13.23
C ASP A 49 -2.70 15.70 -13.80
N GLY A 50 -2.81 16.19 -15.04
CA GLY A 50 -1.74 16.94 -15.67
C GLY A 50 -1.59 18.34 -15.04
N TYR A 51 -0.40 18.69 -14.59
CA TYR A 51 -0.18 19.91 -13.80
C TYR A 51 -0.54 21.22 -14.53
N ARG A 52 -0.21 21.35 -15.82
CA ARG A 52 -0.41 22.61 -16.58
C ARG A 52 -1.74 22.72 -17.30
N ASN A 53 -2.37 21.58 -17.57
CA ASN A 53 -3.60 21.51 -18.35
C ASN A 53 -4.81 21.07 -17.51
N LEU A 54 -4.59 20.65 -16.26
CA LEU A 54 -5.60 20.11 -15.34
C LEU A 54 -6.49 19.05 -15.99
N ARG A 55 -5.92 18.29 -16.94
CA ARG A 55 -6.63 17.24 -17.65
C ARG A 55 -6.35 15.90 -17.01
N VAL A 56 -7.35 15.03 -17.05
CA VAL A 56 -7.14 13.62 -16.78
C VAL A 56 -6.28 13.05 -17.90
N GLN A 57 -5.13 12.51 -17.54
CA GLN A 57 -4.23 11.80 -18.41
C GLN A 57 -4.21 10.32 -18.04
N GLY A 58 -3.90 9.48 -19.02
CA GLY A 58 -3.64 8.06 -18.85
C GLY A 58 -2.20 7.73 -19.23
N GLN A 59 -1.62 6.78 -18.48
CA GLN A 59 -0.38 6.13 -18.83
C GLN A 59 -0.50 4.63 -18.55
N LEU A 60 -0.27 3.81 -19.58
CA LEU A 60 -0.17 2.36 -19.39
C LEU A 60 1.19 2.02 -18.79
N LEU A 61 1.21 1.11 -17.82
CA LEU A 61 2.42 0.63 -17.15
C LEU A 61 2.47 -0.89 -17.30
N ASN A 62 3.61 -1.46 -17.68
CA ASN A 62 3.77 -2.92 -17.70
C ASN A 62 3.77 -3.48 -16.25
N ALA A 63 3.88 -4.80 -16.10
CA ALA A 63 3.88 -5.43 -14.79
C ALA A 63 5.00 -4.90 -13.87
N GLU A 64 6.14 -4.48 -14.43
CA GLU A 64 7.28 -3.89 -13.72
C GLU A 64 7.09 -2.38 -13.42
N GLY A 65 5.95 -1.80 -13.78
CA GLY A 65 5.66 -0.38 -13.60
C GLY A 65 6.29 0.54 -14.65
N ASN A 66 6.98 -0.01 -15.66
CA ASN A 66 7.55 0.76 -16.76
C ASN A 66 6.46 1.27 -17.70
N ARG A 67 6.63 2.49 -18.22
CA ARG A 67 5.70 3.07 -19.20
C ARG A 67 5.62 2.23 -20.48
N VAL A 68 4.40 1.95 -20.91
CA VAL A 68 4.07 1.34 -22.21
C VAL A 68 3.42 2.41 -23.08
N GLY A 69 4.12 2.84 -24.13
CA GLY A 69 3.65 3.92 -24.98
C GLY A 69 3.72 5.31 -24.32
N ALA A 70 3.17 6.31 -25.01
CA ALA A 70 3.14 7.68 -24.55
C ALA A 70 1.92 7.96 -23.65
N ASN A 71 2.03 9.01 -22.82
CA ASN A 71 0.90 9.55 -22.07
C ASN A 71 -0.21 9.97 -23.06
N PHE A 72 -1.48 9.75 -22.70
CA PHE A 72 -2.61 10.12 -23.55
C PHE A 72 -3.69 10.89 -22.77
N PRO A 73 -4.32 11.91 -23.38
CA PRO A 73 -5.40 12.64 -22.73
C PRO A 73 -6.66 11.79 -22.66
N ILE A 74 -7.29 11.72 -21.48
CA ILE A 74 -8.57 11.03 -21.26
C ILE A 74 -9.72 12.03 -21.27
N SER A 75 -9.56 13.16 -20.58
CA SER A 75 -10.53 14.24 -20.64
C SER A 75 -10.28 15.16 -21.85
N SER A 76 -11.37 15.49 -22.54
CA SER A 76 -11.44 16.49 -23.60
C SER A 76 -11.79 17.86 -22.99
N LEU A 77 -11.26 18.93 -23.59
CA LEU A 77 -11.44 20.29 -23.08
C LEU A 77 -12.91 20.73 -23.11
N VAL A 78 -13.34 21.41 -22.05
CA VAL A 78 -14.48 22.35 -22.13
C VAL A 78 -14.12 23.72 -21.53
N SER A 79 -13.16 23.81 -20.61
CA SER A 79 -12.58 25.07 -20.09
C SER A 79 -11.27 24.80 -19.33
N ASP A 80 -10.49 25.85 -19.04
CA ASP A 80 -9.24 25.84 -18.25
C ASP A 80 -9.48 25.65 -16.73
N GLU A 81 -10.55 24.96 -16.33
CA GLU A 81 -11.04 24.97 -14.95
C GLU A 81 -10.81 23.65 -14.19
N CYS A 82 -10.64 23.79 -12.87
CA CYS A 82 -10.05 22.83 -11.95
C CYS A 82 -10.91 21.60 -11.63
N CYS A 83 -10.14 20.57 -11.23
CA CYS A 83 -10.36 19.65 -10.12
C CYS A 83 -10.83 18.25 -10.54
N VAL A 84 -9.88 17.51 -11.08
CA VAL A 84 -10.02 16.20 -11.69
C VAL A 84 -9.58 15.10 -10.71
N ARG A 85 -10.27 14.85 -9.60
CA ARG A 85 -9.93 13.68 -8.74
C ARG A 85 -10.30 12.36 -9.40
N ALA A 86 -9.52 11.95 -10.40
CA ALA A 86 -9.85 10.84 -11.26
C ALA A 86 -9.74 9.51 -10.51
N LYS A 87 -10.70 8.63 -10.77
CA LYS A 87 -10.68 7.23 -10.34
C LYS A 87 -10.81 6.33 -11.55
N VAL A 88 -10.15 5.18 -11.49
CA VAL A 88 -10.12 4.20 -12.57
C VAL A 88 -10.52 2.85 -12.03
N VAL A 89 -11.35 2.13 -12.80
CA VAL A 89 -11.84 0.79 -12.48
C VAL A 89 -11.73 -0.10 -13.72
N TYR A 90 -11.35 -1.36 -13.53
CA TYR A 90 -11.25 -2.33 -14.62
C TYR A 90 -12.54 -3.12 -14.81
N ASP A 91 -13.01 -3.16 -16.06
CA ASP A 91 -14.08 -4.04 -16.56
C ASP A 91 -13.46 -5.39 -16.93
N SER A 92 -13.63 -6.37 -16.04
CA SER A 92 -13.00 -7.69 -16.18
C SER A 92 -13.58 -8.56 -17.28
N VAL A 93 -14.78 -8.23 -17.79
CA VAL A 93 -15.46 -9.00 -18.83
C VAL A 93 -15.07 -8.48 -20.21
N ASN A 94 -15.14 -7.17 -20.42
CA ASN A 94 -14.84 -6.53 -21.70
C ASN A 94 -13.39 -6.06 -21.83
N ARG A 95 -12.59 -6.23 -20.77
CA ARG A 95 -11.14 -5.96 -20.73
C ARG A 95 -10.81 -4.52 -21.11
N ARG A 96 -11.46 -3.59 -20.41
CA ARG A 96 -11.29 -2.14 -20.58
C ARG A 96 -11.37 -1.46 -19.22
N PHE A 97 -11.25 -0.14 -19.22
CA PHE A 97 -11.33 0.64 -18.00
C PHE A 97 -12.45 1.67 -18.11
N LEU A 98 -13.07 1.98 -16.97
CA LEU A 98 -13.84 3.21 -16.80
C LEU A 98 -13.00 4.17 -15.95
N VAL A 99 -12.83 5.38 -16.47
CA VAL A 99 -12.21 6.49 -15.75
C VAL A 99 -13.30 7.52 -15.46
N VAL A 100 -13.44 7.94 -14.20
CA VAL A 100 -14.43 8.94 -13.76
C VAL A 100 -13.73 10.11 -13.10
N TRP A 101 -14.24 11.33 -13.31
CA TRP A 101 -13.68 12.54 -12.71
C TRP A 101 -14.76 13.60 -12.49
N THR A 102 -14.41 14.62 -11.71
CA THR A 102 -15.20 15.86 -11.61
C THR A 102 -14.64 16.88 -12.58
N GLN A 103 -15.53 17.55 -13.31
CA GLN A 103 -15.18 18.74 -14.08
C GLN A 103 -16.29 19.76 -13.90
N MET A 104 -15.91 20.95 -13.43
CA MET A 104 -16.86 21.93 -12.91
C MET A 104 -17.77 21.27 -11.85
N ASP A 105 -19.07 21.25 -12.09
CA ASP A 105 -20.09 20.77 -11.15
C ASP A 105 -20.69 19.42 -11.57
N SER A 106 -20.02 18.73 -12.49
CA SER A 106 -20.52 17.51 -13.12
C SER A 106 -19.56 16.35 -12.96
N ILE A 107 -20.15 15.15 -12.91
CA ILE A 107 -19.41 13.90 -12.93
C ILE A 107 -19.34 13.43 -14.37
N TRP A 108 -18.12 13.18 -14.82
CA TRP A 108 -17.81 12.74 -16.16
C TRP A 108 -17.14 11.37 -16.14
N GLY A 109 -17.20 10.69 -17.27
CA GLY A 109 -16.49 9.43 -17.47
C GLY A 109 -15.98 9.22 -18.88
N GLN A 110 -15.06 8.28 -19.02
CA GLN A 110 -14.51 7.84 -20.30
C GLN A 110 -14.18 6.36 -20.21
N LEU A 111 -14.64 5.60 -21.21
CA LEU A 111 -14.18 4.23 -21.42
C LEU A 111 -12.84 4.25 -22.15
N VAL A 112 -11.87 3.51 -21.61
CA VAL A 112 -10.51 3.39 -22.15
C VAL A 112 -10.28 1.92 -22.47
N ASN A 113 -10.03 1.61 -23.74
CA ASN A 113 -9.70 0.24 -24.16
C ASN A 113 -8.37 -0.20 -23.54
N ALA A 114 -8.12 -1.51 -23.54
CA ALA A 114 -6.90 -2.06 -22.96
C ALA A 114 -5.62 -1.40 -23.51
N ASP A 115 -5.59 -1.07 -24.80
CA ASP A 115 -4.45 -0.44 -25.48
C ASP A 115 -4.32 1.08 -25.24
N GLY A 116 -5.18 1.67 -24.40
CA GLY A 116 -5.19 3.09 -24.09
C GLY A 116 -6.00 3.94 -25.06
N THR A 117 -6.58 3.36 -26.12
CA THR A 117 -7.48 4.11 -27.02
C THR A 117 -8.81 4.43 -26.33
N LEU A 118 -9.34 5.63 -26.57
CA LEU A 118 -10.62 6.05 -26.00
C LEU A 118 -11.78 5.43 -26.79
N LEU A 119 -12.74 4.84 -26.09
CA LEU A 119 -13.97 4.34 -26.69
C LEU A 119 -15.07 5.42 -26.60
N GLY A 120 -15.42 6.00 -27.75
CA GLY A 120 -16.41 7.07 -27.82
C GLY A 120 -15.91 8.42 -27.30
N THR A 121 -16.83 9.29 -26.90
CA THR A 121 -16.54 10.61 -26.31
C THR A 121 -16.69 10.59 -24.80
N ASN A 122 -16.24 11.65 -24.11
CA ASN A 122 -16.50 11.79 -22.68
C ASN A 122 -18.01 11.79 -22.40
N LEU A 123 -18.38 11.07 -21.35
CA LEU A 123 -19.75 10.80 -20.95
C LEU A 123 -20.12 11.71 -19.78
N ALA A 124 -21.20 12.49 -19.92
CA ALA A 124 -21.80 13.19 -18.79
C ALA A 124 -22.58 12.17 -17.93
N ILE A 125 -21.99 11.73 -16.82
CA ILE A 125 -22.57 10.72 -15.94
C ILE A 125 -23.69 11.33 -15.13
N SER A 126 -23.39 12.49 -14.54
CA SER A 126 -24.41 13.26 -13.83
C SER A 126 -24.86 14.43 -14.69
N THR A 127 -26.18 14.60 -14.77
CA THR A 127 -26.83 15.64 -15.59
C THR A 127 -27.54 16.69 -14.75
N SER A 128 -27.51 16.59 -13.42
CA SER A 128 -28.12 17.55 -12.50
C SER A 128 -27.35 18.88 -12.40
N VAL A 129 -28.00 19.94 -11.94
CA VAL A 129 -27.47 21.32 -11.85
C VAL A 129 -26.76 21.66 -10.52
N SER A 130 -26.60 20.69 -9.62
CA SER A 130 -25.97 20.90 -8.31
C SER A 130 -24.44 20.72 -8.34
N LEU A 131 -23.72 21.41 -7.45
CA LEU A 131 -22.29 21.16 -7.18
C LEU A 131 -22.03 19.70 -6.80
N LYS A 132 -21.03 19.06 -7.44
CA LYS A 132 -20.69 17.65 -7.24
C LYS A 132 -19.19 17.45 -7.10
N GLY A 133 -18.78 16.39 -6.41
CA GLY A 133 -17.37 16.07 -6.23
C GLY A 133 -17.10 14.67 -5.72
N SER A 134 -15.83 14.29 -5.72
CA SER A 134 -15.30 13.01 -5.21
C SER A 134 -15.95 11.76 -5.82
N PRO A 135 -16.00 11.63 -7.17
CA PRO A 135 -16.54 10.44 -7.79
C PRO A 135 -15.64 9.24 -7.57
N THR A 136 -16.25 8.07 -7.49
CA THR A 136 -15.60 6.77 -7.49
C THR A 136 -16.54 5.75 -8.12
N ALA A 137 -16.01 4.61 -8.57
CA ALA A 137 -16.82 3.59 -9.19
C ALA A 137 -16.40 2.20 -8.74
N ALA A 138 -17.29 1.23 -8.96
CA ALA A 138 -17.00 -0.20 -8.89
C ALA A 138 -17.69 -0.91 -10.06
N TYR A 139 -17.14 -2.05 -10.49
CA TYR A 139 -17.66 -2.82 -11.62
C TYR A 139 -18.34 -4.11 -11.12
N ASP A 140 -19.57 -4.33 -11.59
CA ASP A 140 -20.32 -5.57 -11.48
C ASP A 140 -20.10 -6.40 -12.77
N PRO A 141 -19.30 -7.48 -12.73
CA PRO A 141 -19.07 -8.35 -13.88
C PRO A 141 -20.27 -9.24 -14.23
N VAL A 142 -21.23 -9.45 -13.32
CA VAL A 142 -22.42 -10.29 -13.55
C VAL A 142 -23.43 -9.54 -14.42
N SER A 143 -23.75 -8.30 -14.03
CA SER A 143 -24.65 -7.44 -14.80
C SER A 143 -23.95 -6.66 -15.90
N GLN A 144 -22.62 -6.76 -15.99
CA GLN A 144 -21.76 -5.96 -16.87
C GLN A 144 -22.09 -4.47 -16.79
N SER A 145 -22.06 -3.94 -15.57
CA SER A 145 -22.37 -2.54 -15.31
C SER A 145 -21.47 -1.96 -14.22
N PHE A 146 -21.22 -0.67 -14.29
CA PHE A 146 -20.56 0.08 -13.23
C PHE A 146 -21.61 0.75 -12.35
N LEU A 147 -21.32 0.85 -11.06
CA LEU A 147 -21.96 1.83 -10.18
C LEU A 147 -20.96 2.97 -9.95
N VAL A 148 -21.30 4.17 -10.41
CA VAL A 148 -20.53 5.39 -10.15
C VAL A 148 -21.23 6.14 -9.04
N VAL A 149 -20.52 6.51 -7.98
CA VAL A 149 -21.06 7.26 -6.83
C VAL A 149 -20.28 8.54 -6.60
N TRP A 150 -20.93 9.57 -6.08
CA TRP A 150 -20.33 10.88 -5.84
C TRP A 150 -21.04 11.62 -4.70
N THR A 151 -20.39 12.67 -4.19
CA THR A 151 -21.06 13.66 -3.35
C THR A 151 -21.75 14.68 -4.26
N GLY A 152 -23.06 14.87 -4.09
CA GLY A 152 -23.86 15.87 -4.80
C GLY A 152 -24.50 16.87 -3.84
N ASP A 153 -25.26 17.81 -4.38
CA ASP A 153 -25.90 18.90 -3.63
C ASP A 153 -24.94 19.63 -2.69
N LEU A 154 -23.69 19.87 -3.12
CA LEU A 154 -22.66 20.56 -2.31
C LEU A 154 -22.97 22.07 -2.16
N VAL A 155 -24.12 22.43 -1.60
CA VAL A 155 -24.52 23.82 -1.35
C VAL A 155 -24.25 24.20 0.12
N PRO A 156 -23.71 25.41 0.38
CA PRO A 156 -23.28 25.80 1.73
C PRO A 156 -24.34 25.72 2.84
N ALA A 157 -25.63 25.78 2.48
CA ALA A 157 -26.74 25.82 3.42
C ALA A 157 -27.31 24.44 3.82
N PHE A 158 -27.05 23.37 3.04
CA PHE A 158 -27.73 22.08 3.22
C PHE A 158 -26.78 20.89 3.42
N GLY A 159 -25.48 21.05 3.20
CA GLY A 159 -24.53 19.94 3.26
C GLY A 159 -24.59 19.06 2.01
N GLY A 160 -23.58 18.19 1.82
CA GLY A 160 -23.56 17.26 0.70
C GLY A 160 -24.45 16.03 0.93
N HIS A 161 -24.86 15.38 -0.16
CA HIS A 161 -25.61 14.13 -0.17
C HIS A 161 -24.89 13.08 -1.03
N ILE A 162 -25.20 11.79 -0.83
CA ILE A 162 -24.59 10.72 -1.62
C ILE A 162 -25.52 10.30 -2.74
N TYR A 163 -24.99 10.35 -3.95
CA TYR A 163 -25.67 9.94 -5.16
C TYR A 163 -24.89 8.86 -5.88
N GLY A 164 -25.57 8.13 -6.74
CA GLY A 164 -24.93 7.26 -7.70
C GLY A 164 -25.71 7.12 -8.99
N ARG A 165 -25.10 6.49 -9.98
CA ARG A 165 -25.76 6.12 -11.22
C ARG A 165 -25.13 4.86 -11.79
N ARG A 166 -25.98 4.02 -12.35
CA ARG A 166 -25.54 2.83 -13.06
C ARG A 166 -25.16 3.18 -14.49
N MET A 167 -24.09 2.56 -14.97
CA MET A 167 -23.62 2.71 -16.34
C MET A 167 -23.39 1.32 -16.92
N GLY A 168 -23.92 1.04 -18.10
CA GLY A 168 -23.66 -0.19 -18.83
C GLY A 168 -22.20 -0.26 -19.25
N ALA A 169 -21.69 -1.45 -19.52
CA ALA A 169 -20.30 -1.61 -19.93
C ALA A 169 -19.97 -0.83 -21.22
N ASP A 170 -20.95 -0.60 -22.10
CA ASP A 170 -20.85 0.21 -23.32
C ASP A 170 -20.86 1.74 -23.08
N GLY A 171 -21.01 2.19 -21.84
CA GLY A 171 -21.06 3.59 -21.46
C GLY A 171 -22.48 4.18 -21.44
N SER A 172 -23.51 3.38 -21.76
CA SER A 172 -24.90 3.81 -21.65
C SER A 172 -25.28 4.06 -20.18
N LEU A 173 -26.08 5.10 -19.92
CA LEU A 173 -26.58 5.38 -18.58
C LEU A 173 -27.81 4.51 -18.31
N LEU A 174 -27.75 3.69 -17.27
CA LEU A 174 -28.80 2.73 -16.93
C LEU A 174 -29.72 3.35 -15.88
N GLY A 175 -30.88 3.85 -16.33
CA GLY A 175 -31.86 4.51 -15.48
C GLY A 175 -31.44 5.90 -14.99
N ASP A 176 -32.16 6.36 -13.97
CA ASP A 176 -31.99 7.68 -13.36
C ASP A 176 -30.89 7.69 -12.29
N GLU A 177 -30.54 8.89 -11.81
CA GLU A 177 -29.66 9.05 -10.65
C GLU A 177 -30.32 8.46 -9.39
N ILE A 178 -29.53 7.72 -8.61
CA ILE A 178 -29.92 7.07 -7.37
C ILE A 178 -29.55 7.99 -6.22
N ALA A 179 -30.55 8.39 -5.42
CA ALA A 179 -30.33 9.04 -4.13
C ALA A 179 -29.94 7.97 -3.09
N ILE A 180 -28.64 7.81 -2.82
CA ILE A 180 -28.13 6.77 -1.90
C ILE A 180 -28.32 7.21 -0.45
N ASP A 181 -28.00 8.47 -0.15
CA ASP A 181 -28.32 9.11 1.11
C ASP A 181 -28.67 10.59 0.88
N LYS A 182 -29.85 10.98 1.34
CA LYS A 182 -30.38 12.36 1.33
C LYS A 182 -30.97 12.74 2.69
N GLU A 183 -30.56 12.05 3.74
CA GLU A 183 -30.94 12.41 5.11
C GLU A 183 -30.37 13.79 5.48
N THR A 184 -31.01 14.47 6.43
CA THR A 184 -30.53 15.76 6.90
C THR A 184 -29.14 15.62 7.51
N GLY A 185 -28.17 16.40 7.04
CA GLY A 185 -26.79 16.34 7.48
C GLY A 185 -25.83 16.61 6.34
N MET A 186 -24.54 16.42 6.59
CA MET A 186 -23.50 16.57 5.57
C MET A 186 -22.87 15.21 5.28
N GLN A 187 -23.35 14.57 4.20
CA GLN A 187 -22.74 13.37 3.68
C GLN A 187 -21.68 13.69 2.62
N SER A 188 -20.54 13.02 2.64
CA SER A 188 -19.45 13.28 1.68
C SER A 188 -18.46 12.13 1.54
N ARG A 189 -17.53 12.27 0.57
CA ARG A 189 -16.38 11.36 0.37
C ARG A 189 -16.78 9.88 0.23
N PRO A 190 -17.68 9.52 -0.70
CA PRO A 190 -18.07 8.13 -0.86
C PRO A 190 -16.91 7.26 -1.33
N ARG A 191 -16.96 5.99 -0.93
CA ARG A 191 -16.13 4.87 -1.39
C ARG A 191 -17.05 3.69 -1.69
N VAL A 192 -16.73 2.95 -2.75
CA VAL A 192 -17.57 1.85 -3.22
C VAL A 192 -16.72 0.67 -3.65
N ASP A 193 -17.17 -0.54 -3.33
CA ASP A 193 -16.68 -1.77 -3.91
C ASP A 193 -17.81 -2.79 -4.09
N TYR A 194 -17.61 -3.80 -4.93
CA TYR A 194 -18.61 -4.79 -5.32
C TYR A 194 -18.40 -6.13 -4.61
N ASP A 195 -19.44 -6.58 -3.90
CA ASP A 195 -19.55 -7.94 -3.36
C ASP A 195 -20.02 -8.88 -4.47
N SER A 196 -19.07 -9.61 -5.05
CA SER A 196 -19.32 -10.55 -6.14
C SER A 196 -20.09 -11.80 -5.74
N VAL A 197 -20.17 -12.12 -4.45
CA VAL A 197 -20.90 -13.27 -3.92
C VAL A 197 -22.37 -12.94 -3.76
N ASN A 198 -22.69 -11.80 -3.18
CA ASN A 198 -24.07 -11.37 -2.93
C ASN A 198 -24.63 -10.41 -3.99
N GLN A 199 -23.84 -10.09 -5.01
CA GLN A 199 -24.19 -9.26 -6.16
C GLN A 199 -24.74 -7.89 -5.77
N ARG A 200 -24.01 -7.19 -4.90
CA ARG A 200 -24.36 -5.86 -4.42
C ARG A 200 -23.11 -5.03 -4.15
N PHE A 201 -23.29 -3.72 -4.10
CA PHE A 201 -22.24 -2.78 -3.75
C PHE A 201 -22.36 -2.36 -2.30
N LEU A 202 -21.23 -2.19 -1.61
CA LEU A 202 -21.16 -1.41 -0.39
C LEU A 202 -20.74 0.01 -0.74
N VAL A 203 -21.57 1.00 -0.42
CA VAL A 203 -21.22 2.42 -0.49
C VAL A 203 -21.01 2.92 0.93
N ALA A 204 -19.76 3.22 1.29
CA ALA A 204 -19.39 3.83 2.57
C ALA A 204 -19.10 5.32 2.36
N TYR A 205 -19.47 6.17 3.32
CA TYR A 205 -19.32 7.62 3.21
C TYR A 205 -19.23 8.29 4.58
N HIS A 206 -18.68 9.50 4.60
CA HIS A 206 -18.70 10.37 5.76
C HIS A 206 -20.11 10.90 5.99
N ASP A 207 -20.57 10.92 7.23
CA ASP A 207 -21.92 11.34 7.61
C ASP A 207 -21.91 11.98 9.00
N GLY A 208 -21.48 13.24 9.10
CA GLY A 208 -21.43 13.97 10.38
C GLY A 208 -20.25 13.54 11.27
N ASP A 209 -20.52 12.76 12.31
CA ASP A 209 -19.53 12.24 13.27
C ASP A 209 -19.36 10.71 13.15
N GLN A 210 -19.79 10.15 12.02
CA GLN A 210 -19.69 8.74 11.71
C GLN A 210 -19.32 8.47 10.24
N ILE A 211 -18.83 7.26 10.02
CA ILE A 211 -18.79 6.63 8.72
C ILE A 211 -20.03 5.75 8.61
N SER A 212 -20.87 6.06 7.63
CA SER A 212 -22.12 5.35 7.34
C SER A 212 -21.97 4.49 6.09
N GLY A 213 -22.81 3.45 6.00
CA GLY A 213 -22.86 2.52 4.89
C GLY A 213 -24.27 2.35 4.34
N ARG A 214 -24.35 2.13 3.02
CA ARG A 214 -25.56 1.70 2.33
C ARG A 214 -25.23 0.58 1.35
N LEU A 215 -26.07 -0.45 1.33
CA LEU A 215 -26.00 -1.50 0.31
C LEU A 215 -26.84 -1.08 -0.90
N VAL A 216 -26.26 -1.20 -2.09
CA VAL A 216 -26.93 -0.91 -3.37
C VAL A 216 -26.93 -2.20 -4.19
N GLY A 217 -28.11 -2.66 -4.61
CA GLY A 217 -28.25 -3.86 -5.43
C GLY A 217 -27.65 -3.68 -6.82
N ALA A 218 -27.38 -4.80 -7.51
CA ALA A 218 -26.90 -4.79 -8.89
C ALA A 218 -27.83 -4.01 -9.84
N ASP A 219 -29.13 -3.91 -9.53
CA ASP A 219 -30.13 -3.16 -10.30
C ASP A 219 -30.19 -1.65 -9.94
N GLY A 220 -29.52 -1.23 -8.87
CA GLY A 220 -29.50 0.14 -8.35
C GLY A 220 -30.47 0.38 -7.19
N SER A 221 -31.24 -0.62 -6.77
CA SER A 221 -32.13 -0.51 -5.61
C SER A 221 -31.33 -0.41 -4.30
N LEU A 222 -31.83 0.36 -3.32
CA LEU A 222 -31.23 0.38 -1.99
C LEU A 222 -31.64 -0.88 -1.22
N VAL A 223 -30.66 -1.68 -0.82
CA VAL A 223 -30.90 -2.94 -0.09
C VAL A 223 -30.81 -2.67 1.41
N GLY A 224 -31.93 -2.86 2.10
CA GLY A 224 -32.01 -2.62 3.55
C GLY A 224 -31.91 -1.14 3.93
N ALA A 225 -31.69 -0.89 5.22
CA ALA A 225 -31.53 0.45 5.79
C ALA A 225 -30.08 0.92 5.73
N LYS A 226 -29.88 2.23 5.88
CA LYS A 226 -28.56 2.81 6.23
C LYS A 226 -28.08 2.23 7.56
N PHE A 227 -26.78 2.03 7.69
CA PHE A 227 -26.16 1.53 8.91
C PHE A 227 -24.86 2.27 9.21
N GLN A 228 -24.48 2.29 10.48
CA GLN A 228 -23.22 2.88 10.93
C GLN A 228 -22.10 1.84 10.80
N ILE A 229 -20.99 2.23 10.16
CA ILE A 229 -19.77 1.42 10.07
C ILE A 229 -18.86 1.73 11.26
N ALA A 230 -18.65 3.02 11.56
CA ALA A 230 -17.81 3.46 12.67
C ALA A 230 -18.21 4.87 13.14
N THR A 231 -17.94 5.19 14.41
CA THR A 231 -17.88 6.60 14.87
C THR A 231 -16.54 7.19 14.46
N SER A 232 -16.57 8.25 13.66
CA SER A 232 -15.40 9.00 13.21
C SER A 232 -15.82 10.33 12.62
N VAL A 233 -15.11 11.39 12.98
CA VAL A 233 -15.28 12.74 12.39
C VAL A 233 -14.67 12.86 10.98
N GLU A 234 -14.01 11.80 10.50
CA GLU A 234 -13.42 11.72 9.17
C GLU A 234 -14.15 10.69 8.31
N GLY A 235 -14.02 10.83 6.99
CA GLY A 235 -14.61 9.93 6.01
C GLY A 235 -13.77 8.69 5.69
N PRO A 236 -14.35 7.70 5.00
CA PRO A 236 -13.59 6.55 4.52
C PRO A 236 -12.59 6.97 3.44
N ASP A 237 -11.38 6.44 3.53
CA ASP A 237 -10.32 6.63 2.54
C ASP A 237 -10.32 5.50 1.50
N ALA A 238 -10.68 4.27 1.88
CA ALA A 238 -10.90 3.16 0.94
C ALA A 238 -11.93 2.14 1.47
N VAL A 239 -12.57 1.45 0.53
CA VAL A 239 -13.42 0.26 0.74
C VAL A 239 -12.87 -0.81 -0.18
N VAL A 240 -12.60 -2.00 0.36
CA VAL A 240 -12.02 -3.12 -0.40
C VAL A 240 -12.72 -4.41 -0.03
N TYR A 241 -13.15 -5.19 -1.02
CA TYR A 241 -13.86 -6.45 -0.83
C TYR A 241 -12.89 -7.66 -0.80
N ASP A 242 -12.99 -8.46 0.26
CA ASP A 242 -12.38 -9.77 0.41
C ASP A 242 -13.32 -10.83 -0.18
N THR A 243 -13.03 -11.22 -1.41
CA THR A 243 -13.80 -12.24 -2.14
C THR A 243 -13.71 -13.65 -1.53
N ALA A 244 -12.73 -13.95 -0.68
CA ALA A 244 -12.57 -15.28 -0.09
C ALA A 244 -13.46 -15.46 1.15
N HIS A 245 -13.72 -14.39 1.90
CA HIS A 245 -14.52 -14.43 3.12
C HIS A 245 -15.83 -13.65 3.05
N GLY A 246 -16.12 -12.97 1.94
CA GLY A 246 -17.38 -12.25 1.74
C GLY A 246 -17.53 -11.05 2.68
N ARG A 247 -16.46 -10.26 2.85
CA ARG A 247 -16.42 -9.11 3.76
C ARG A 247 -15.74 -7.93 3.10
N PHE A 248 -16.02 -6.73 3.59
CA PHE A 248 -15.32 -5.51 3.20
C PHE A 248 -14.36 -5.08 4.30
N LEU A 249 -13.23 -4.51 3.93
CA LEU A 249 -12.44 -3.65 4.80
C LEU A 249 -12.71 -2.20 4.44
N VAL A 250 -13.20 -1.43 5.41
CA VAL A 250 -13.35 0.03 5.30
C VAL A 250 -12.22 0.65 6.13
N VAL A 251 -11.38 1.48 5.51
CA VAL A 251 -10.25 2.14 6.19
C VAL A 251 -10.39 3.64 6.14
N TRP A 252 -9.91 4.31 7.18
CA TRP A 252 -9.90 5.76 7.30
C TRP A 252 -8.71 6.21 8.15
N SER A 253 -8.30 7.45 7.96
CA SER A 253 -7.37 8.15 8.83
C SER A 253 -8.13 9.15 9.71
N THR A 254 -7.74 9.26 10.97
CA THR A 254 -8.36 10.17 11.94
C THR A 254 -7.39 11.28 12.31
N GLY A 255 -7.83 12.53 12.18
CA GLY A 255 -7.04 13.69 12.63
C GLY A 255 -6.92 13.77 14.16
N ASP A 256 -7.88 13.22 14.90
CA ASP A 256 -7.95 13.38 16.37
C ASP A 256 -6.91 12.58 17.14
N ASP A 257 -6.58 11.36 16.68
CA ASP A 257 -5.57 10.49 17.28
C ASP A 257 -4.44 10.11 16.31
N TYR A 258 -4.42 10.68 15.11
CA TYR A 258 -3.39 10.50 14.07
C TYR A 258 -3.09 9.03 13.80
N HIS A 259 -4.13 8.22 13.64
CA HIS A 259 -4.00 6.80 13.34
C HIS A 259 -4.79 6.41 12.10
N VAL A 260 -4.31 5.35 11.46
CA VAL A 260 -5.07 4.62 10.45
C VAL A 260 -5.90 3.57 11.16
N TRP A 261 -7.20 3.67 10.97
CA TRP A 261 -8.20 2.75 11.50
C TRP A 261 -8.86 1.97 10.36
N GLY A 262 -9.44 0.84 10.72
CA GLY A 262 -10.31 0.10 9.83
C GLY A 262 -11.43 -0.61 10.58
N GLN A 263 -12.43 -1.02 9.81
CA GLN A 263 -13.52 -1.85 10.25
C GLN A 263 -13.75 -2.92 9.19
N LEU A 264 -13.71 -4.19 9.59
CA LEU A 264 -14.26 -5.24 8.74
C LEU A 264 -15.79 -5.17 8.81
N VAL A 265 -16.44 -5.23 7.66
CA VAL A 265 -17.89 -5.13 7.51
C VAL A 265 -18.38 -6.40 6.81
N ASN A 266 -19.33 -7.08 7.43
CA ASN A 266 -19.97 -8.26 6.84
C ASN A 266 -20.75 -7.89 5.58
N ALA A 267 -21.04 -8.88 4.75
CA ALA A 267 -21.80 -8.66 3.53
C ALA A 267 -23.15 -7.97 3.76
N ASP A 268 -23.77 -8.14 4.93
CA ASP A 268 -25.06 -7.53 5.31
C ASP A 268 -24.93 -6.09 5.87
N GLY A 269 -23.72 -5.55 5.93
CA GLY A 269 -23.43 -4.22 6.47
C GLY A 269 -23.11 -4.19 7.96
N THR A 270 -23.23 -5.31 8.69
CA THR A 270 -22.91 -5.32 10.11
C THR A 270 -21.38 -5.27 10.35
N PRO A 271 -20.90 -4.53 11.36
CA PRO A 271 -19.49 -4.59 11.76
C PRO A 271 -19.08 -6.02 12.16
N PHE A 272 -18.02 -6.53 11.53
CA PHE A 272 -17.35 -7.75 11.95
C PHE A 272 -16.30 -7.42 12.99
N LEU A 273 -16.52 -7.84 14.24
CA LEU A 273 -15.72 -7.45 15.41
C LEU A 273 -15.71 -5.93 15.62
N GLY A 274 -14.84 -5.44 16.51
CA GLY A 274 -14.64 -4.00 16.72
C GLY A 274 -13.71 -3.37 15.69
N LYS A 275 -13.66 -2.03 15.68
CA LYS A 275 -12.69 -1.28 14.86
C LYS A 275 -11.27 -1.71 15.20
N LEU A 276 -10.44 -1.88 14.18
CA LEU A 276 -9.04 -2.21 14.31
C LEU A 276 -8.17 -0.97 14.11
N ARG A 277 -7.17 -0.81 14.97
CA ARG A 277 -6.10 0.17 14.77
C ARG A 277 -5.05 -0.46 13.88
N ILE A 278 -4.89 0.04 12.66
CA ILE A 278 -3.99 -0.50 11.63
C ILE A 278 -2.57 0.06 11.82
N SER A 279 -2.45 1.37 12.03
CA SER A 279 -1.15 1.99 12.33
C SER A 279 -0.79 1.80 13.81
N THR A 280 0.42 1.31 14.07
CA THR A 280 0.90 1.01 15.42
C THR A 280 1.79 2.11 16.00
N THR A 281 2.43 2.92 15.16
CA THR A 281 3.22 4.07 15.64
C THR A 281 2.38 5.34 15.71
N ALA A 282 2.80 6.28 16.57
CA ALA A 282 2.15 7.58 16.78
C ALA A 282 3.04 8.76 16.35
N PRO A 283 3.27 8.98 15.06
CA PRO A 283 3.78 10.25 14.54
C PRO A 283 2.59 11.19 14.25
N PRO A 284 2.82 12.47 13.91
CA PRO A 284 1.86 13.12 13.03
C PRO A 284 1.69 12.25 11.77
N ILE A 285 0.46 12.03 11.31
CA ILE A 285 0.18 11.34 10.06
C ILE A 285 -0.40 12.39 9.12
N ASP A 286 0.12 12.47 7.90
CA ASP A 286 -0.53 13.23 6.83
C ASP A 286 -1.37 12.26 6.00
N PHE A 287 -2.63 12.65 5.80
CA PHE A 287 -3.66 11.93 5.07
C PHE A 287 -3.17 11.46 3.69
N SER A 288 -3.24 10.15 3.41
CA SER A 288 -3.08 9.50 2.08
C SER A 288 -3.14 7.98 2.26
N VAL A 289 -4.29 7.46 2.69
CA VAL A 289 -4.48 6.02 2.92
C VAL A 289 -4.98 5.35 1.65
N ALA A 290 -4.35 4.24 1.28
CA ALA A 290 -4.82 3.35 0.22
C ALA A 290 -4.83 1.91 0.70
N ALA A 291 -5.75 1.10 0.16
CA ALA A 291 -5.86 -0.30 0.49
C ALA A 291 -6.15 -1.13 -0.77
N ALA A 292 -5.66 -2.37 -0.78
CA ALA A 292 -5.94 -3.35 -1.81
C ALA A 292 -5.93 -4.77 -1.21
N TYR A 293 -6.65 -5.70 -1.84
CA TYR A 293 -6.76 -7.08 -1.38
C TYR A 293 -5.87 -8.01 -2.22
N ASP A 294 -5.12 -8.87 -1.56
CA ASP A 294 -4.34 -9.97 -2.15
C ASP A 294 -5.14 -11.27 -2.01
N PRO A 295 -5.88 -11.70 -3.05
CA PRO A 295 -6.63 -12.95 -3.02
C PRO A 295 -5.75 -14.20 -2.92
N ALA A 296 -4.49 -14.17 -3.37
CA ALA A 296 -3.60 -15.32 -3.29
C ALA A 296 -3.17 -15.61 -1.84
N ARG A 297 -3.06 -14.56 -1.02
CA ARG A 297 -2.67 -14.65 0.39
C ARG A 297 -3.81 -14.38 1.36
N GLN A 298 -4.99 -14.09 0.83
CA GLN A 298 -6.21 -13.73 1.55
C GLN A 298 -5.98 -12.64 2.59
N ARG A 299 -5.35 -11.54 2.20
CA ARG A 299 -4.98 -10.45 3.12
C ARG A 299 -5.15 -9.09 2.44
N PHE A 300 -5.45 -8.07 3.22
CA PHE A 300 -5.41 -6.69 2.75
C PHE A 300 -4.00 -6.14 2.95
N LEU A 301 -3.55 -5.27 2.04
CA LEU A 301 -2.44 -4.36 2.28
C LEU A 301 -3.03 -2.95 2.41
N VAL A 302 -2.70 -2.27 3.51
CA VAL A 302 -3.06 -0.89 3.76
C VAL A 302 -1.78 -0.08 3.85
N VAL A 303 -1.69 1.03 3.11
CA VAL A 303 -0.53 1.92 3.07
C VAL A 303 -0.95 3.34 3.42
N TRP A 304 -0.06 4.09 4.08
CA TRP A 304 -0.30 5.47 4.48
C TRP A 304 0.98 6.27 4.56
N LEU A 305 0.89 7.58 4.38
CA LEU A 305 2.01 8.49 4.54
C LEU A 305 2.15 8.88 6.01
N VAL A 306 3.39 8.87 6.52
CA VAL A 306 3.71 9.48 7.80
C VAL A 306 4.51 10.76 7.54
N TRP A 307 4.01 11.86 8.10
CA TRP A 307 4.75 13.11 8.17
C TRP A 307 5.36 13.28 9.56
N SER A 308 6.64 13.53 9.63
CA SER A 308 7.33 13.70 10.92
C SER A 308 8.33 14.80 10.78
N THR A 309 8.66 15.55 11.83
CA THR A 309 9.83 16.44 11.78
C THR A 309 11.13 15.66 11.78
N ASP A 310 11.14 14.44 12.33
CA ASP A 310 12.24 13.48 12.28
C ASP A 310 12.32 12.81 10.89
N PRO A 311 13.36 13.08 10.09
CA PRO A 311 13.51 12.52 8.74
C PRO A 311 13.51 11.00 8.69
N TRP A 312 13.90 10.32 9.77
CA TRP A 312 13.96 8.86 9.84
C TRP A 312 12.59 8.20 10.05
N LYS A 313 11.58 9.01 10.40
CA LYS A 313 10.20 8.54 10.59
C LYS A 313 9.27 8.96 9.45
N ARG A 314 9.71 9.87 8.58
CA ARG A 314 8.97 10.29 7.39
C ARG A 314 8.98 9.19 6.34
N GLY A 315 7.89 9.07 5.60
CA GLY A 315 7.79 8.18 4.45
C GLY A 315 6.50 7.38 4.47
N TYR A 316 6.36 6.49 3.51
CA TYR A 316 5.21 5.60 3.47
C TYR A 316 5.40 4.42 4.40
N TYR A 317 4.32 4.05 5.07
CA TYR A 317 4.22 2.86 5.87
C TYR A 317 3.14 1.96 5.32
N GLY A 318 3.23 0.67 5.63
CA GLY A 318 2.19 -0.28 5.32
C GLY A 318 2.00 -1.33 6.40
N GLN A 319 0.81 -1.90 6.42
CA GLN A 319 0.46 -3.03 7.27
C GLN A 319 -0.47 -3.97 6.52
N GLN A 320 -0.30 -5.27 6.77
CA GLN A 320 -1.21 -6.27 6.26
C GLN A 320 -2.27 -6.62 7.31
N VAL A 321 -3.52 -6.66 6.88
CA VAL A 321 -4.66 -7.02 7.72
C VAL A 321 -5.15 -8.41 7.31
N ASN A 322 -5.22 -9.32 8.28
CA ASN A 322 -5.75 -10.66 8.10
C ASN A 322 -7.28 -10.64 8.00
N PRO A 323 -7.90 -11.68 7.42
CA PRO A 323 -9.36 -11.76 7.31
C PRO A 323 -10.10 -11.77 8.64
N ASP A 324 -9.44 -12.20 9.72
CA ASP A 324 -10.01 -12.21 11.07
C ASP A 324 -9.90 -10.85 11.78
N GLY A 325 -9.34 -9.83 11.12
CA GLY A 325 -9.16 -8.49 11.67
C GLY A 325 -7.87 -8.31 12.48
N THR A 326 -7.04 -9.34 12.61
CA THR A 326 -5.71 -9.22 13.22
C THR A 326 -4.72 -8.59 12.24
N LEU A 327 -3.73 -7.88 12.77
CA LEU A 327 -2.60 -7.42 11.95
C LEU A 327 -1.67 -8.61 11.70
N PHE A 328 -1.16 -8.73 10.47
CA PHE A 328 -0.26 -9.83 10.11
C PHE A 328 1.05 -9.77 10.92
N LEU A 329 1.50 -8.56 11.25
CA LEU A 329 2.69 -8.31 12.06
C LEU A 329 2.31 -7.41 13.25
N ASP A 330 3.10 -7.52 14.33
CA ASP A 330 3.00 -6.67 15.52
C ASP A 330 3.50 -5.24 15.30
N ARG A 331 4.06 -4.95 14.12
CA ARG A 331 4.59 -3.64 13.73
C ARG A 331 4.22 -3.29 12.30
N GLU A 332 4.11 -2.01 12.03
CA GLU A 332 4.04 -1.45 10.68
C GLU A 332 5.41 -1.45 9.97
N LEU A 333 5.37 -1.37 8.64
CA LEU A 333 6.54 -1.48 7.78
C LEU A 333 6.82 -0.14 7.10
N LEU A 334 7.99 0.45 7.35
CA LEU A 334 8.49 1.57 6.56
C LEU A 334 8.82 1.08 5.15
N LEU A 335 8.22 1.72 4.15
CA LEU A 335 8.47 1.47 2.74
C LEU A 335 9.68 2.30 2.27
N PRO A 336 10.51 1.77 1.34
CA PRO A 336 11.73 2.42 0.88
C PRO A 336 11.41 3.60 -0.05
N THR A 337 10.99 4.72 0.52
CA THR A 337 10.64 5.97 -0.20
C THR A 337 11.59 7.09 0.16
N THR A 338 11.87 8.00 -0.76
CA THR A 338 12.71 9.17 -0.51
C THR A 338 12.03 10.23 0.37
N ALA A 339 12.85 11.04 1.05
CA ALA A 339 12.46 11.87 2.19
C ALA A 339 11.56 13.09 1.89
N ASP A 340 11.25 13.38 0.61
CA ASP A 340 10.37 14.50 0.21
C ASP A 340 9.03 14.05 -0.39
N THR A 341 8.64 12.81 -0.07
CA THR A 341 7.38 12.19 -0.41
C THR A 341 6.23 12.81 0.39
N ARG A 342 5.17 13.32 -0.27
CA ARG A 342 4.23 14.23 0.41
C ARG A 342 2.74 14.00 0.19
N TYR A 343 2.29 13.38 -0.91
CA TYR A 343 0.84 13.36 -1.19
C TYR A 343 0.38 12.11 -1.97
N ALA A 344 -0.92 11.80 -1.81
CA ALA A 344 -1.78 10.83 -2.48
C ALA A 344 -1.16 9.45 -2.75
N SER A 345 -1.72 8.39 -2.17
CA SER A 345 -1.33 7.03 -2.50
C SER A 345 -2.40 6.36 -3.36
N ALA A 346 -1.96 5.70 -4.43
CA ALA A 346 -2.74 4.72 -5.17
C ALA A 346 -2.10 3.35 -4.98
N LEU A 347 -2.93 2.31 -4.85
CA LEU A 347 -2.48 0.94 -4.68
C LEU A 347 -3.34 0.01 -5.54
N ALA A 348 -2.70 -0.83 -6.35
CA ALA A 348 -3.38 -1.86 -7.14
C ALA A 348 -2.65 -3.20 -7.04
N TYR A 349 -3.39 -4.30 -6.99
CA TYR A 349 -2.84 -5.65 -6.92
C TYR A 349 -2.67 -6.27 -8.33
N ASP A 350 -1.45 -6.66 -8.64
CA ASP A 350 -1.06 -7.46 -9.80
C ASP A 350 -1.21 -8.94 -9.47
N ALA A 351 -2.34 -9.51 -9.87
CA ALA A 351 -2.67 -10.90 -9.59
C ALA A 351 -1.77 -11.91 -10.31
N ALA A 352 -1.17 -11.56 -11.46
CA ALA A 352 -0.31 -12.46 -12.19
C ALA A 352 1.03 -12.67 -11.48
N ASN A 353 1.60 -11.59 -10.92
CA ASN A 353 2.88 -11.64 -10.22
C ASN A 353 2.74 -11.60 -8.68
N GLN A 354 1.51 -11.64 -8.17
CA GLN A 354 1.17 -11.66 -6.75
C GLN A 354 1.84 -10.54 -5.94
N ARG A 355 1.87 -9.34 -6.52
CA ARG A 355 2.50 -8.12 -6.00
C ARG A 355 1.54 -6.95 -6.12
N PHE A 356 1.90 -5.81 -5.55
CA PHE A 356 1.17 -4.56 -5.69
C PHE A 356 2.02 -3.55 -6.45
N LEU A 357 1.38 -2.62 -7.14
CA LEU A 357 2.00 -1.37 -7.54
C LEU A 357 1.42 -0.26 -6.67
N MET A 358 2.30 0.45 -5.99
CA MET A 358 2.00 1.69 -5.30
C MET A 358 2.47 2.87 -6.13
N ALA A 359 1.67 3.92 -6.23
CA ALA A 359 2.06 5.19 -6.82
C ALA A 359 1.77 6.35 -5.88
N TRP A 360 2.64 7.35 -5.88
CA TRP A 360 2.51 8.53 -5.00
C TRP A 360 3.15 9.78 -5.56
N GLU A 361 2.86 10.92 -4.95
CA GLU A 361 3.41 12.21 -5.33
C GLU A 361 4.58 12.63 -4.45
N THR A 362 5.65 13.11 -5.10
CA THR A 362 6.85 13.67 -4.47
C THR A 362 7.15 15.01 -5.11
N TYR A 363 7.64 15.99 -4.33
CA TYR A 363 8.15 17.22 -4.92
C TYR A 363 9.36 16.92 -5.80
N ASN A 364 9.40 17.49 -7.01
CA ASN A 364 10.63 17.46 -7.76
C ASN A 364 11.58 18.49 -7.12
N GLY A 365 12.69 18.05 -6.53
CA GLY A 365 13.57 18.86 -5.66
C GLY A 365 14.19 20.11 -6.27
N GLU A 366 13.80 20.49 -7.48
CA GLU A 366 14.21 21.68 -8.23
C GLU A 366 13.11 22.76 -8.29
N THR A 367 11.84 22.43 -8.00
CA THR A 367 10.72 23.39 -8.11
C THR A 367 9.60 23.13 -7.07
N THR A 368 8.47 23.84 -7.15
CA THR A 368 7.25 23.52 -6.38
C THR A 368 6.35 22.47 -7.05
N PHE A 369 6.79 21.90 -8.17
CA PHE A 369 6.05 20.92 -8.93
C PHE A 369 6.19 19.51 -8.33
N ARG A 370 5.22 18.65 -8.66
CA ARG A 370 5.15 17.27 -8.16
C ARG A 370 5.28 16.28 -9.31
N ASP A 371 5.93 15.18 -9.01
CA ASP A 371 6.10 14.03 -9.88
C ASP A 371 5.45 12.82 -9.22
N ILE A 372 4.91 11.92 -10.05
CA ILE A 372 4.37 10.63 -9.61
C ILE A 372 5.48 9.60 -9.64
N TYR A 373 5.75 9.00 -8.49
CA TYR A 373 6.69 7.90 -8.28
C TYR A 373 5.93 6.58 -8.13
N GLY A 374 6.64 5.48 -8.34
CA GLY A 374 6.14 4.12 -8.26
C GLY A 374 7.04 3.21 -7.44
N LEU A 375 6.42 2.22 -6.79
CA LEU A 375 7.11 1.15 -6.08
C LEU A 375 6.32 -0.15 -6.22
N LEU A 376 7.00 -1.20 -6.66
CA LEU A 376 6.41 -2.54 -6.68
C LEU A 376 6.56 -3.15 -5.30
N LEU A 377 5.43 -3.55 -4.70
CA LEU A 377 5.40 -4.15 -3.39
C LEU A 377 5.13 -5.66 -3.43
N ALA A 378 5.97 -6.49 -2.81
CA ALA A 378 5.71 -7.92 -2.71
C ALA A 378 4.59 -8.21 -1.70
N GLY A 379 3.65 -9.09 -2.06
CA GLY A 379 2.85 -9.76 -1.04
C GLY A 379 3.77 -10.71 -0.26
N LEU A 380 3.90 -10.54 1.05
CA LEU A 380 4.84 -11.34 1.84
C LEU A 380 4.49 -12.84 1.78
N PRO A 381 5.45 -13.72 1.48
CA PRO A 381 5.18 -15.15 1.43
C PRO A 381 4.76 -15.69 2.82
N LEU A 382 4.04 -16.81 2.83
CA LEU A 382 3.62 -17.56 4.03
C LEU A 382 4.80 -18.21 4.81
N ARG A 383 6.05 -17.83 4.52
CA ARG A 383 7.25 -18.49 5.08
C ARG A 383 7.83 -17.70 6.25
N PRO A 384 8.40 -18.39 7.27
CA PRO A 384 9.06 -17.74 8.40
C PRO A 384 10.17 -16.81 7.91
N LEU A 385 10.14 -15.56 8.36
CA LEU A 385 11.21 -14.59 8.18
C LEU A 385 12.08 -14.61 9.43
N ALA A 386 13.35 -15.00 9.31
CA ALA A 386 14.32 -14.77 10.37
C ALA A 386 14.68 -13.27 10.38
N LEU A 387 14.57 -12.63 11.55
CA LEU A 387 14.79 -11.20 11.72
C LEU A 387 16.01 -11.00 12.61
N LEU A 388 17.15 -10.65 12.02
CA LEU A 388 18.31 -10.25 12.81
C LEU A 388 18.11 -8.82 13.30
N SER A 389 18.13 -8.60 14.61
CA SER A 389 18.19 -7.25 15.20
C SER A 389 19.53 -7.04 15.89
N LEU A 390 20.02 -5.81 15.90
CA LEU A 390 21.24 -5.43 16.61
C LEU A 390 20.87 -4.30 17.56
N ASN A 391 20.93 -4.59 18.86
CA ASN A 391 20.72 -3.61 19.92
C ASN A 391 22.09 -3.08 20.33
N ALA A 392 22.39 -1.84 19.94
CA ALA A 392 23.56 -1.11 20.42
C ALA A 392 23.08 0.03 21.32
N GLU A 393 22.97 -0.24 22.62
CA GLU A 393 22.91 0.86 23.59
C GLU A 393 24.30 1.50 23.72
N SER A 394 24.32 2.82 23.91
CA SER A 394 25.52 3.68 23.91
C SER A 394 26.76 3.02 24.53
N PHE A 395 27.81 2.81 23.73
CA PHE A 395 29.07 2.23 24.19
C PHE A 395 29.87 3.20 25.06
N ARG A 396 30.35 2.74 26.22
CA ARG A 396 31.59 3.24 26.82
C ARG A 396 32.71 2.24 26.52
N PRO A 397 33.97 2.70 26.38
CA PRO A 397 35.10 1.79 26.22
C PRO A 397 35.16 0.78 27.38
N GLY A 398 35.04 -0.52 27.07
CA GLY A 398 35.09 -1.62 28.03
C GLY A 398 33.78 -2.40 28.27
N ASP A 399 32.65 -1.97 27.71
CA ASP A 399 31.36 -2.67 27.87
C ASP A 399 31.24 -3.92 26.97
N PRO A 400 30.59 -5.02 27.44
CA PRO A 400 30.32 -6.19 26.62
C PRO A 400 29.25 -5.91 25.54
N LEU A 401 29.49 -6.41 24.31
CA LEU A 401 28.55 -6.35 23.19
C LEU A 401 27.62 -7.56 23.23
N ASN A 402 26.30 -7.34 23.35
CA ASN A 402 25.29 -8.39 23.24
C ASN A 402 24.64 -8.34 21.85
N LEU A 403 24.43 -9.51 21.24
CA LEU A 403 23.86 -9.65 19.90
C LEU A 403 22.65 -10.58 19.98
N ASP A 404 21.45 -10.01 19.79
CA ASP A 404 20.18 -10.72 19.91
C ASP A 404 19.64 -11.13 18.54
N VAL A 405 19.54 -12.43 18.29
CA VAL A 405 18.98 -12.97 17.04
C VAL A 405 17.56 -13.48 17.31
N ARG A 406 16.53 -12.90 16.64
CA ARG A 406 15.14 -13.33 16.79
C ARG A 406 14.63 -14.01 15.52
N VAL A 407 14.22 -15.26 15.64
CA VAL A 407 13.61 -16.01 14.53
C VAL A 407 12.10 -15.97 14.71
N LEU A 408 11.37 -15.24 13.86
CA LEU A 408 9.92 -15.18 13.92
C LEU A 408 9.32 -16.35 13.13
N THR A 409 8.63 -17.25 13.82
CA THR A 409 7.77 -18.26 13.18
C THR A 409 6.33 -17.74 13.19
N PRO A 410 5.61 -17.76 12.05
CA PRO A 410 4.19 -17.42 12.05
C PRO A 410 3.42 -18.41 12.93
N PRO A 411 2.33 -17.99 13.58
CA PRO A 411 1.53 -18.85 14.48
C PRO A 411 0.89 -20.08 13.81
N HIS A 412 1.01 -20.23 12.48
CA HIS A 412 0.44 -21.33 11.70
C HIS A 412 1.44 -22.09 10.82
N ALA A 413 2.75 -21.98 11.07
CA ALA A 413 3.74 -22.79 10.34
C ALA A 413 3.68 -24.28 10.76
N SER A 414 3.61 -25.19 9.79
CA SER A 414 3.61 -26.64 10.00
C SER A 414 4.84 -27.10 10.82
N PRO A 415 4.73 -28.09 11.73
CA PRO A 415 5.77 -28.42 12.73
C PRO A 415 7.03 -29.13 12.17
N ALA A 416 7.07 -29.45 10.89
CA ALA A 416 7.97 -30.48 10.36
C ALA A 416 9.16 -29.94 9.55
N GLY A 417 10.00 -29.10 10.18
CA GLY A 417 11.28 -28.70 9.61
C GLY A 417 12.37 -28.65 10.66
N HIS A 418 13.45 -29.41 10.47
CA HIS A 418 14.71 -29.20 11.19
C HIS A 418 15.48 -28.08 10.49
N TRP A 419 15.96 -27.09 11.26
CA TRP A 419 16.69 -25.95 10.73
C TRP A 419 17.99 -25.75 11.49
N SER A 420 19.05 -25.37 10.78
CA SER A 420 20.34 -24.97 11.36
C SER A 420 20.82 -23.70 10.67
N PHE A 421 21.32 -22.74 11.44
CA PHE A 421 22.03 -21.57 10.92
C PHE A 421 23.41 -21.48 11.58
N GLU A 422 24.39 -20.99 10.83
CA GLU A 422 25.75 -20.74 11.30
C GLU A 422 26.03 -19.26 11.04
N ALA A 423 26.41 -18.51 12.08
CA ALA A 423 26.66 -17.07 11.98
C ALA A 423 28.03 -16.76 12.58
N ALA A 424 28.87 -16.07 11.81
CA ALA A 424 30.15 -15.56 12.26
C ALA A 424 30.13 -14.02 12.21
N ALA A 425 30.74 -13.36 13.20
CA ALA A 425 30.89 -11.91 13.24
C ALA A 425 32.38 -11.55 13.27
N TRP A 426 32.78 -10.48 12.57
CA TRP A 426 34.12 -9.90 12.65
C TRP A 426 34.08 -8.40 12.95
N LEU A 427 35.16 -7.95 13.61
CA LEU A 427 35.47 -6.57 13.90
C LEU A 427 36.60 -6.10 12.97
N LYS A 428 36.42 -5.00 12.24
CA LYS A 428 37.52 -4.34 11.51
C LYS A 428 37.88 -3.02 12.19
N THR A 429 39.13 -2.90 12.64
CA THR A 429 39.67 -1.69 13.29
C THR A 429 40.37 -0.78 12.28
N PRO A 430 40.46 0.55 12.53
CA PRO A 430 41.10 1.51 11.60
C PRO A 430 42.64 1.45 11.59
N LEU A 431 43.25 0.79 12.58
CA LEU A 431 44.70 0.58 12.70
C LEU A 431 44.98 -0.92 12.64
N ASP A 432 46.14 -1.28 12.08
CA ASP A 432 46.65 -2.66 12.07
C ASP A 432 46.51 -3.25 13.48
N PRO A 433 45.69 -4.30 13.65
CA PRO A 433 45.55 -4.91 14.96
C PRO A 433 46.89 -5.54 15.36
N PRO A 434 47.25 -5.55 16.66
CA PRO A 434 48.30 -6.42 17.17
C PRO A 434 48.03 -7.85 16.68
N ALA A 435 49.09 -8.60 16.32
CA ALA A 435 49.02 -9.90 15.68
C ALA A 435 48.18 -10.96 16.43
N ASP A 436 47.83 -10.65 17.68
CA ASP A 436 47.13 -11.44 18.68
C ASP A 436 45.59 -11.39 18.51
N LEU A 437 45.05 -10.53 17.64
CA LEU A 437 43.60 -10.28 17.50
C LEU A 437 42.92 -11.04 16.34
N LEU A 438 43.64 -11.95 15.68
CA LEU A 438 43.11 -12.79 14.60
C LEU A 438 42.81 -14.20 15.08
N SER A 439 41.94 -14.36 16.09
CA SER A 439 41.35 -15.68 16.38
C SER A 439 40.04 -15.59 17.14
N LEU A 440 39.05 -16.33 16.62
CA LEU A 440 37.87 -16.88 17.31
C LEU A 440 36.69 -15.95 17.58
N LEU A 441 35.75 -15.98 16.63
CA LEU A 441 34.34 -16.08 16.98
C LEU A 441 33.62 -16.96 15.94
N ASN A 442 33.72 -18.28 16.10
CA ASN A 442 32.95 -19.24 15.33
C ASN A 442 31.82 -19.77 16.22
N ILE A 443 30.58 -19.36 15.94
CA ILE A 443 29.41 -19.94 16.62
C ILE A 443 29.05 -21.20 15.84
N GLY A 444 29.35 -22.35 16.43
CA GLY A 444 29.24 -23.65 15.78
C GLY A 444 30.54 -23.99 15.06
N GLY A 445 31.28 -24.97 15.58
CA GLY A 445 32.14 -25.74 14.69
C GLY A 445 31.27 -26.58 13.75
N PRO A 446 31.84 -27.07 12.64
CA PRO A 446 31.13 -27.99 11.75
C PRO A 446 30.63 -29.20 12.56
N GLY A 447 29.30 -29.35 12.71
CA GLY A 447 28.68 -30.54 13.30
C GLY A 447 27.77 -30.38 14.53
N HIS A 448 27.44 -29.18 15.00
CA HIS A 448 26.48 -29.00 16.10
C HIS A 448 25.20 -28.25 15.66
N PRO A 449 24.19 -28.94 15.13
CA PRO A 449 22.89 -28.33 14.83
C PRO A 449 22.17 -27.93 16.13
N VAL A 450 21.80 -26.65 16.26
CA VAL A 450 20.89 -26.19 17.31
C VAL A 450 19.46 -26.51 16.86
N THR A 451 18.76 -27.35 17.62
CA THR A 451 17.37 -27.73 17.31
C THR A 451 16.43 -26.83 18.12
N LEU A 452 15.57 -26.06 17.45
CA LEU A 452 14.58 -25.21 18.11
C LEU A 452 13.25 -25.96 18.28
N PRO A 453 12.63 -25.96 19.47
CA PRO A 453 11.26 -26.45 19.63
C PRO A 453 10.24 -25.49 18.98
N PRO A 454 9.08 -25.99 18.52
CA PRO A 454 8.03 -25.15 17.94
C PRO A 454 7.45 -24.15 18.96
N GLY A 455 7.24 -22.90 18.54
CA GLY A 455 6.47 -21.91 19.30
C GLY A 455 7.20 -21.18 20.43
N SER A 456 8.54 -21.26 20.52
CA SER A 456 9.31 -20.53 21.52
C SER A 456 9.99 -19.28 20.95
N ASP A 457 9.66 -18.11 21.50
CA ASP A 457 10.56 -16.94 21.47
C ASP A 457 11.74 -17.27 22.40
N LEU A 458 12.90 -17.60 21.84
CA LEU A 458 14.12 -17.83 22.62
C LEU A 458 15.08 -16.66 22.42
N THR A 459 15.28 -15.89 23.49
CA THR A 459 16.39 -14.93 23.61
C THR A 459 17.60 -15.69 24.12
N TYR A 460 18.56 -16.00 23.24
CA TYR A 460 19.87 -16.48 23.66
C TYR A 460 20.84 -15.30 23.70
N PRO A 461 21.59 -15.08 24.79
CA PRO A 461 22.80 -14.27 24.72
C PRO A 461 23.82 -15.07 23.91
N LEU A 462 23.88 -14.82 22.59
CA LEU A 462 24.76 -15.56 21.70
C LEU A 462 26.24 -15.18 21.86
N LEU A 463 26.58 -14.24 22.75
CA LEU A 463 27.96 -13.86 22.98
C LEU A 463 28.22 -13.22 24.35
N HIS A 464 29.11 -13.84 25.14
CA HIS A 464 29.90 -13.12 26.14
C HIS A 464 31.27 -12.86 25.51
N LEU A 465 31.52 -11.64 25.03
CA LEU A 465 32.89 -11.23 24.69
C LEU A 465 33.70 -11.11 25.98
N PRO A 466 34.87 -11.76 26.13
CA PRO A 466 35.76 -11.48 27.24
C PRO A 466 36.18 -10.01 27.17
N VAL A 467 36.25 -9.37 28.34
CA VAL A 467 36.66 -7.97 28.55
C VAL A 467 37.82 -7.59 27.62
N ILE A 468 37.53 -6.75 26.61
CA ILE A 468 38.53 -6.24 25.68
C ILE A 468 39.24 -5.05 26.37
N PRO A 469 40.59 -4.97 26.38
CA PRO A 469 41.30 -3.78 26.86
C PRO A 469 40.90 -2.54 26.03
N PRO A 470 41.09 -1.30 26.55
CA PRO A 470 40.38 -0.12 26.08
C PRO A 470 40.58 0.11 24.58
N VAL A 471 39.51 -0.09 23.83
CA VAL A 471 39.47 0.11 22.38
C VAL A 471 39.45 1.63 22.11
N PRO A 472 40.28 2.17 21.20
CA PRO A 472 40.32 3.60 20.89
C PRO A 472 38.98 4.15 20.38
N ALA A 473 38.76 5.47 20.48
CA ALA A 473 37.60 6.11 19.86
C ALA A 473 37.70 6.02 18.33
N GLY A 474 36.66 5.50 17.67
CA GLY A 474 36.64 5.33 16.21
C GLY A 474 35.32 4.75 15.69
N SER A 475 35.13 4.77 14.38
CA SER A 475 34.00 4.12 13.70
C SER A 475 34.37 2.68 13.35
N TYR A 476 33.53 1.72 13.75
CA TYR A 476 33.75 0.29 13.52
C TYR A 476 32.72 -0.24 12.51
N ARG A 477 33.12 -1.21 11.67
CA ARG A 477 32.20 -1.96 10.79
C ARG A 477 32.16 -3.43 11.20
N PHE A 478 30.96 -4.00 11.19
CA PHE A 478 30.68 -5.41 11.46
C PHE A 478 30.13 -6.08 10.19
N GLY A 479 30.41 -7.37 10.00
CA GLY A 479 29.85 -8.15 8.90
C GLY A 479 29.58 -9.60 9.31
N ILE A 480 28.70 -10.28 8.56
CA ILE A 480 28.32 -11.69 8.74
C ILE A 480 28.55 -12.43 7.41
N ARG A 481 29.02 -13.69 7.46
CA ARG A 481 29.23 -14.58 6.30
C ARG A 481 28.57 -15.91 6.62
N LEU A 482 27.79 -16.40 5.68
CA LEU A 482 27.17 -17.71 5.71
C LEU A 482 28.03 -18.65 4.85
N ASN A 483 28.39 -19.82 5.36
CA ASN A 483 29.32 -20.74 4.69
C ASN A 483 28.64 -21.82 3.82
N HIS A 484 27.31 -21.82 3.65
CA HIS A 484 26.61 -22.79 2.81
C HIS A 484 25.56 -22.16 1.85
N PRO A 485 25.53 -22.56 0.56
CA PRO A 485 24.55 -22.10 -0.43
C PRO A 485 23.21 -22.87 -0.39
N ILE A 486 22.11 -22.17 -0.66
CA ILE A 486 20.81 -22.76 -1.05
C ILE A 486 20.86 -22.97 -2.57
N THR A 487 20.60 -24.19 -3.05
CA THR A 487 20.76 -24.54 -4.47
C THR A 487 19.62 -24.00 -5.35
N LEU A 488 19.97 -23.08 -6.25
CA LEU A 488 19.28 -22.81 -7.52
C LEU A 488 19.77 -23.85 -8.52
N GLU A 489 18.91 -24.71 -9.06
CA GLU A 489 19.32 -25.60 -10.15
C GLU A 489 18.80 -25.18 -11.53
N GLU A 490 18.44 -23.90 -11.73
CA GLU A 490 18.33 -23.35 -13.09
C GLU A 490 18.30 -21.81 -13.10
N MET A 491 19.42 -21.24 -13.56
CA MET A 491 19.56 -20.04 -14.41
C MET A 491 20.41 -18.85 -13.91
N SER A 492 21.47 -18.63 -14.72
CA SER A 492 22.37 -17.49 -14.92
C SER A 492 21.67 -16.37 -15.73
N LEU A 493 22.09 -15.10 -15.78
CA LEU A 493 23.40 -14.51 -16.14
C LEU A 493 23.41 -13.00 -15.74
N GLU A 494 24.58 -12.51 -15.30
CA GLU A 494 25.24 -11.18 -15.48
C GLU A 494 24.43 -9.85 -15.39
N GLU A 495 24.90 -8.75 -14.77
CA GLU A 495 26.27 -8.22 -14.64
C GLU A 495 26.37 -7.14 -13.53
N MET A 496 27.58 -6.90 -13.04
CA MET A 496 27.95 -5.96 -11.96
C MET A 496 28.16 -4.52 -12.46
N PRO A 497 28.25 -3.53 -11.55
CA PRO A 497 29.54 -2.84 -11.48
C PRO A 497 30.04 -2.65 -10.05
N PHE A 498 31.28 -3.09 -9.82
CA PHE A 498 32.13 -2.62 -8.74
C PHE A 498 32.73 -1.26 -9.14
N GLU A 499 32.88 -0.35 -8.18
CA GLU A 499 33.91 0.68 -8.26
C GLU A 499 34.99 0.39 -7.20
N VAL A 500 36.17 0.07 -7.71
CA VAL A 500 37.41 -0.06 -6.96
C VAL A 500 37.96 1.35 -6.74
N ILE A 501 38.21 1.74 -5.50
CA ILE A 501 39.14 2.83 -5.22
C ILE A 501 40.22 2.29 -4.27
N SER A 502 41.42 2.13 -4.83
CA SER A 502 42.72 2.12 -4.16
C SER A 502 43.65 2.97 -5.03
N PRO A 503 44.72 3.60 -4.51
CA PRO A 503 45.42 3.30 -3.26
C PRO A 503 44.90 4.06 -2.03
#